data_AF-A0A8D0PC58-F1
#
_entry.id   AF-A0A8D0PC58-F1
#
_cell.length_a   1.000
_cell.length_b   1.000
_cell.length_c   1.000
_cell.angle_alpha   90.00
_cell.angle_beta   90.00
_cell.angle_gamma   90.00
#
_symmetry.space_group_name_H-M   'P 1'
#
loop_
_entity.id
_entity.type
_entity.pdbx_description
1 polymer ?
#
loop_
_entity_poly.entity_id
_entity_poly.type
_entity_poly.pdbx_seq_one_letter_code
_entity_poly.pdbx_strand_id
1 'polypeptide(L)'
;MGQKPLGGGSHPLRPPGPSQSFLLVSPCPSDQVSPSSTFCKVYTITPLLSDNREKRGLALDGKLKHEDTNLASSTIVKEGANKEVLGILVSYRVKVKLVVSRGGDVSVELPFVLMHPKPQEHITLPRPQSGEPATRPSPQRAG
;
A
#
# COMPACT_ATOMS: atom_id res chain seq x y z
N MET A 1 9.21 35.07 53.84
CA MET A 1 10.22 34.20 53.22
C MET A 1 9.52 32.99 52.63
N GLY A 2 9.61 32.80 51.32
CA GLY A 2 8.98 31.67 50.63
C GLY A 2 9.07 31.86 49.12
N GLN A 3 10.28 31.72 48.57
CA GLN A 3 10.50 31.69 47.12
C GLN A 3 9.97 30.36 46.57
N LYS A 4 9.15 30.40 45.52
CA LYS A 4 8.72 29.21 44.77
C LYS A 4 9.61 29.08 43.53
N PRO A 5 10.23 27.92 43.26
CA PRO A 5 11.18 27.79 42.17
C PRO A 5 10.48 27.68 40.81
N LEU A 6 11.09 28.32 39.81
CA LEU A 6 10.76 28.19 38.39
C LEU A 6 11.22 26.81 37.90
N GLY A 7 10.28 25.87 37.80
CA GLY A 7 10.52 24.56 37.19
C GLY A 7 10.60 24.68 35.67
N GLY A 8 11.80 24.59 35.11
CA GLY A 8 12.02 24.37 33.68
C GLY A 8 11.59 22.96 33.29
N GLY A 9 10.40 22.84 32.71
CA GLY A 9 9.91 21.60 32.12
C GLY A 9 10.53 21.41 30.74
N SER A 10 11.56 20.56 30.64
CA SER A 10 12.00 19.98 29.37
C SER A 10 10.91 19.05 28.84
N HIS A 11 10.02 19.59 28.01
CA HIS A 11 9.05 18.78 27.27
C HIS A 11 9.80 17.91 26.24
N PRO A 12 9.60 16.58 26.22
CA PRO A 12 10.15 15.74 25.18
C PRO A 12 9.55 16.15 23.83
N LEU A 13 10.42 16.32 22.83
CA LEU A 13 10.09 16.58 21.43
C LEU A 13 9.02 15.59 20.97
N ARG A 14 7.82 16.13 20.70
CA ARG A 14 6.72 15.39 20.10
C ARG A 14 7.17 14.87 18.74
N PRO A 15 7.06 13.55 18.44
CA PRO A 15 7.42 13.02 17.14
C PRO A 15 6.56 13.64 16.02
N PRO A 16 7.11 13.74 14.79
CA PRO A 16 6.46 14.44 13.69
C PRO A 16 5.26 13.66 13.16
N GLY A 17 4.10 14.33 13.11
CA GLY A 17 2.99 14.10 12.18
C GLY A 17 2.23 12.76 12.24
N PRO A 18 0.91 12.75 11.94
CA PRO A 18 0.13 11.52 11.92
C PRO A 18 0.49 10.75 10.64
N SER A 19 1.31 9.71 10.78
CA SER A 19 1.32 8.64 9.78
C SER A 19 -0.08 8.02 9.81
N GLN A 20 -0.87 8.30 8.77
CA GLN A 20 -2.27 7.91 8.70
C GLN A 20 -2.41 6.40 8.92
N SER A 21 -3.21 6.06 9.92
CA SER A 21 -4.07 4.88 10.00
C SER A 21 -3.45 3.56 9.53
N PHE A 22 -2.88 2.81 10.47
CA PHE A 22 -2.62 1.38 10.25
C PHE A 22 -3.95 0.64 10.07
N LEU A 23 -4.18 0.08 8.88
CA LEU A 23 -5.26 -0.89 8.69
C LEU A 23 -4.92 -2.16 9.47
N LEU A 24 -5.47 -2.27 10.69
CA LEU A 24 -5.42 -3.50 11.45
C LEU A 24 -6.48 -4.45 10.88
N VAL A 25 -6.07 -5.38 10.02
CA VAL A 25 -6.86 -6.57 9.70
C VAL A 25 -6.50 -7.62 10.75
N SER A 26 -7.41 -7.89 11.68
CA SER A 26 -7.20 -8.89 12.74
C SER A 26 -7.80 -10.23 12.30
N PRO A 27 -7.01 -11.31 12.14
CA PRO A 27 -7.58 -12.64 11.99
C PRO A 27 -8.33 -13.06 13.27
N CYS A 28 -9.33 -13.93 13.11
CA CYS A 28 -10.25 -14.38 14.16
C CYS A 28 -9.50 -14.85 15.44
N PRO A 29 -9.95 -14.44 16.66
CA PRO A 29 -9.12 -14.45 17.88
C PRO A 29 -9.03 -15.79 18.64
N SER A 30 -9.22 -16.94 17.99
CA SER A 30 -9.35 -18.23 18.70
C SER A 30 -8.06 -19.05 18.82
N ASP A 31 -6.95 -18.63 18.21
CA ASP A 31 -5.70 -19.39 18.25
C ASP A 31 -4.95 -19.15 19.57
N GLN A 32 -4.77 -20.21 20.36
CA GLN A 32 -4.03 -20.20 21.62
C GLN A 32 -2.73 -21.02 21.51
N VAL A 33 -1.70 -20.60 22.23
CA VAL A 33 -0.40 -21.29 22.27
C VAL A 33 -0.11 -21.71 23.71
N SER A 34 0.09 -23.02 23.91
CA SER A 34 0.41 -23.57 25.23
C SER A 34 1.82 -23.20 25.68
N PRO A 35 2.09 -23.08 26.99
CA PRO A 35 3.44 -22.89 27.50
C PRO A 35 4.40 -23.97 26.96
N SER A 36 5.64 -23.57 26.66
CA SER A 36 6.69 -24.46 26.16
C SER A 36 6.35 -25.22 24.87
N SER A 37 5.42 -24.71 24.07
CA SER A 37 5.05 -25.26 22.76
C SER A 37 5.35 -24.29 21.62
N THR A 38 5.44 -24.82 20.41
CA THR A 38 5.61 -24.04 19.19
C THR A 38 4.31 -24.09 18.39
N PHE A 39 3.88 -22.93 17.87
CA PHE A 39 2.69 -22.81 17.04
C PHE A 39 3.05 -22.26 15.66
N CYS A 40 2.60 -22.93 14.61
CA CYS A 40 2.84 -22.55 13.23
C CYS A 40 1.50 -22.56 12.47
N LYS A 41 1.08 -21.40 11.96
CA LYS A 41 -0.14 -21.26 11.14
C LYS A 41 0.07 -20.19 10.08
N VAL A 42 -0.42 -20.44 8.87
CA VAL A 42 -0.43 -19.47 7.78
C VAL A 42 -1.76 -18.73 7.83
N TYR A 43 -1.70 -17.40 7.86
CA TYR A 43 -2.87 -16.54 7.76
C TYR A 43 -2.85 -15.82 6.42
N THR A 44 -4.00 -15.78 5.76
CA THR A 44 -4.22 -15.02 4.53
C THR A 44 -5.04 -13.78 4.84
N ILE A 45 -4.54 -12.62 4.41
CA ILE A 45 -5.18 -11.33 4.61
C ILE A 45 -5.36 -10.68 3.24
N THR A 46 -6.58 -10.21 2.94
CA THR A 46 -6.88 -9.43 1.74
C THR A 46 -7.27 -8.02 2.18
N PRO A 47 -6.43 -6.99 1.94
CA PRO A 47 -6.72 -5.63 2.37
C PRO A 47 -7.75 -4.98 1.44
N LEU A 48 -9.05 -5.20 1.68
CA LEU A 48 -10.15 -4.65 0.89
C LEU A 48 -10.78 -3.42 1.55
N LEU A 49 -11.25 -2.47 0.75
CA LEU A 49 -12.01 -1.32 1.25
C LEU A 49 -13.36 -1.75 1.84
N SER A 50 -13.98 -2.82 1.32
CA SER A 50 -15.26 -3.36 1.81
C SER A 50 -15.30 -3.56 3.31
N ASP A 51 -14.20 -4.08 3.86
CA ASP A 51 -14.08 -4.50 5.26
C ASP A 51 -13.64 -3.35 6.18
N ASN A 52 -13.49 -2.15 5.62
CA ASN A 52 -12.95 -0.99 6.31
C ASN A 52 -13.80 0.28 6.08
N ARG A 53 -14.93 0.20 5.36
CA ARG A 53 -15.71 1.37 4.93
C ARG A 53 -16.19 2.27 6.07
N GLU A 54 -16.43 1.69 7.23
CA GLU A 54 -16.87 2.39 8.44
C GLU A 54 -15.72 3.10 9.19
N LYS A 55 -14.46 2.79 8.86
CA LYS A 55 -13.30 3.40 9.48
C LYS A 55 -13.06 4.80 8.91
N ARG A 56 -12.78 5.74 9.80
CA ARG A 56 -12.43 7.13 9.42
C ARG A 56 -10.93 7.25 9.16
N GLY A 57 -10.55 8.25 8.36
CA GLY A 57 -9.13 8.57 8.12
C GLY A 57 -8.41 7.57 7.22
N LEU A 58 -9.12 6.87 6.34
CA LEU A 58 -8.52 6.00 5.34
C LEU A 58 -7.99 6.83 4.17
N ALA A 59 -6.80 6.49 3.71
CA ALA A 59 -6.30 6.96 2.43
C ALA A 59 -6.98 6.15 1.32
N LEU A 60 -7.65 6.84 0.40
CA LEU A 60 -8.38 6.25 -0.74
C LEU A 60 -7.84 6.85 -2.04
N ASP A 61 -7.94 6.10 -3.13
CA ASP A 61 -7.63 6.60 -4.48
C ASP A 61 -8.76 7.48 -5.07
N GLY A 62 -9.94 7.45 -4.45
CA GLY A 62 -11.13 8.21 -4.84
C GLY A 62 -11.95 8.68 -3.64
N LYS A 63 -13.25 8.87 -3.85
CA LYS A 63 -14.18 9.32 -2.80
C LYS A 63 -14.90 8.11 -2.21
N LEU A 64 -14.99 8.02 -0.89
CA LEU A 64 -15.59 6.87 -0.16
C LEU A 64 -16.96 6.39 -0.69
N LYS A 65 -17.79 7.33 -1.18
CA LYS A 65 -19.13 7.06 -1.72
C LYS A 65 -19.15 6.45 -3.13
N HIS A 66 -18.03 6.50 -3.86
CA HIS A 66 -17.98 5.91 -5.19
C HIS A 66 -17.75 4.39 -5.08
N GLU A 67 -18.33 3.67 -6.01
CA GLU A 67 -18.29 2.21 -6.06
C GLU A 67 -16.95 1.67 -6.57
N ASP A 68 -16.24 2.45 -7.39
CA ASP A 68 -14.94 2.14 -7.99
C ASP A 68 -13.74 2.56 -7.12
N THR A 69 -13.98 3.19 -5.96
CA THR A 69 -12.92 3.62 -5.05
C THR A 69 -12.32 2.43 -4.29
N ASN A 70 -11.00 2.45 -4.13
CA ASN A 70 -10.22 1.49 -3.36
C ASN A 70 -9.35 2.20 -2.31
N LEU A 71 -8.59 1.39 -1.56
CA LEU A 71 -7.52 1.89 -0.71
C LEU A 71 -6.43 2.54 -1.57
N ALA A 72 -5.86 3.65 -1.10
CA ALA A 72 -4.80 4.34 -1.81
C ALA A 72 -3.57 3.43 -1.96
N SER A 73 -2.87 3.55 -3.10
CA SER A 73 -1.60 2.87 -3.30
C SER A 73 -0.50 3.41 -2.38
N SER A 74 0.54 2.62 -2.13
CA SER A 74 1.67 3.01 -1.28
C SER A 74 2.49 4.12 -1.95
N THR A 75 2.96 5.08 -1.17
CA THR A 75 3.82 6.15 -1.69
C THR A 75 5.27 5.68 -1.74
N ILE A 76 5.86 5.69 -2.94
CA ILE A 76 7.28 5.37 -3.14
C ILE A 76 8.06 6.69 -3.21
N VAL A 77 8.86 6.95 -2.17
CA VAL A 77 9.70 8.16 -2.08
C VAL A 77 11.09 7.84 -2.59
N LYS A 78 11.52 8.53 -3.67
CA LYS A 78 12.90 8.42 -4.17
C LYS A 78 13.87 9.16 -3.24
N GLU A 79 15.12 8.70 -3.19
CA GLU A 79 16.18 9.36 -2.45
C GLU A 79 16.34 10.82 -2.94
N GLY A 80 16.43 11.76 -2.00
CA GLY A 80 16.46 13.20 -2.28
C GLY A 80 15.11 13.89 -2.52
N ALA A 81 13.98 13.16 -2.54
CA ALA A 81 12.67 13.79 -2.70
C ALA A 81 12.20 14.48 -1.42
N ASN A 82 11.66 15.70 -1.54
CA ASN A 82 11.06 16.42 -0.43
C ASN A 82 9.66 15.87 -0.11
N LYS A 83 9.54 15.21 1.04
CA LYS A 83 8.32 14.52 1.49
C LYS A 83 7.14 15.46 1.72
N GLU A 84 7.40 16.71 2.10
CA GLU A 84 6.34 17.69 2.41
C GLU A 84 5.60 18.15 1.15
N VAL A 85 6.28 18.15 -0.01
CA VAL A 85 5.70 18.51 -1.30
C VAL A 85 4.77 17.42 -1.84
N LEU A 86 4.97 16.15 -1.44
CA LEU A 86 4.19 15.01 -1.91
C LEU A 86 2.78 14.91 -1.28
N GLY A 87 2.47 15.75 -0.30
CA GLY A 87 1.18 15.76 0.38
C GLY A 87 1.02 14.56 1.31
N ILE A 88 0.05 13.68 1.03
CA ILE A 88 -0.27 12.53 1.87
C ILE A 88 0.64 11.35 1.50
N LEU A 89 1.40 10.85 2.48
CA LEU A 89 2.18 9.63 2.35
C LEU A 89 1.39 8.44 2.88
N VAL A 90 1.29 7.38 2.07
CA VAL A 90 0.56 6.15 2.38
C VAL A 90 1.56 5.01 2.51
N SER A 91 1.53 4.29 3.63
CA SER A 91 2.36 3.12 3.88
C SER A 91 1.57 2.02 4.58
N TYR A 92 1.73 0.77 4.15
CA TYR A 92 1.04 -0.36 4.75
C TYR A 92 1.99 -1.27 5.54
N ARG A 93 1.43 -1.87 6.59
CA ARG A 93 2.13 -2.84 7.45
C ARG A 93 1.19 -3.96 7.84
N VAL A 94 1.70 -5.18 7.86
CA VAL A 94 1.05 -6.30 8.56
C VAL A 94 1.58 -6.29 9.99
N LYS A 95 0.68 -6.23 10.96
CA LYS A 95 1.01 -6.31 12.38
C LYS A 95 0.51 -7.63 12.96
N VAL A 96 1.42 -8.45 13.45
CA VAL A 96 1.08 -9.66 14.20
C VAL A 96 1.22 -9.33 15.68
N LYS A 97 0.15 -9.56 16.45
CA LYS A 97 0.09 -9.25 17.88
C LYS A 97 -0.24 -10.52 18.66
N LEU A 98 0.67 -10.92 19.54
CA LEU A 98 0.47 -11.95 20.54
C LEU A 98 0.05 -11.29 21.86
N VAL A 99 -1.10 -11.70 22.39
CA VAL A 99 -1.60 -11.23 23.69
C VAL A 99 -1.19 -12.25 24.76
N VAL A 100 -0.37 -11.84 25.72
CA VAL A 100 0.08 -12.72 26.82
C VAL A 100 -0.64 -12.33 28.11
N SER A 101 -1.45 -13.24 28.65
CA SER A 101 -2.42 -12.97 29.73
C SER A 101 -1.87 -12.23 30.96
N ARG A 102 -0.58 -12.39 31.27
CA ARG A 102 0.09 -11.72 32.40
C ARG A 102 1.40 -11.01 31.99
N GLY A 103 1.73 -10.97 30.71
CA GLY A 103 3.03 -10.52 30.19
C GLY A 103 2.97 -9.29 29.28
N GLY A 104 1.77 -8.75 29.05
CA GLY A 104 1.55 -7.69 28.06
C GLY A 104 1.52 -8.24 26.62
N ASP A 105 1.42 -7.33 25.66
CA ASP A 105 1.31 -7.69 24.25
C ASP A 105 2.67 -7.64 23.56
N VAL A 106 2.99 -8.68 22.79
CA VAL A 106 4.17 -8.72 21.91
C VAL A 106 3.69 -8.52 20.48
N SER A 107 4.34 -7.66 19.71
CA SER A 107 3.98 -7.49 18.30
C SER A 107 5.17 -7.33 17.38
N VAL A 108 5.02 -7.84 16.17
CA VAL A 108 5.95 -7.64 15.06
C VAL A 108 5.23 -6.98 13.90
N GLU A 109 5.93 -6.14 13.15
CA GLU A 109 5.40 -5.44 12.00
C GLU A 109 6.25 -5.71 10.76
N LEU A 110 5.58 -6.05 9.66
CA LEU A 110 6.20 -6.26 8.35
C LEU A 110 5.66 -5.22 7.36
N PRO A 111 6.51 -4.31 6.83
CA PRO A 111 6.08 -3.38 5.79
C PRO A 111 5.84 -4.10 4.46
N PHE A 112 4.86 -3.62 3.69
CA PHE A 112 4.62 -4.08 2.32
C PHE A 112 4.11 -2.94 1.43
N VAL A 113 4.14 -3.18 0.12
CA VAL A 113 3.70 -2.22 -0.90
C VAL A 113 2.40 -2.71 -1.53
N LEU A 114 1.33 -1.95 -1.33
CA LEU A 114 0.05 -2.11 -2.02
C LEU A 114 -0.01 -1.19 -3.24
N MET A 115 -0.25 -1.74 -4.43
CA MET A 115 -0.32 -1.01 -5.70
C MET A 115 -1.39 -1.62 -6.60
N HIS A 116 -1.86 -0.83 -7.57
CA HIS A 116 -2.65 -1.35 -8.68
C HIS A 116 -1.83 -2.33 -9.54
N PRO A 117 -2.48 -3.34 -10.15
CA PRO A 117 -1.81 -4.21 -11.11
C PRO A 117 -1.28 -3.40 -12.29
N LYS A 118 -0.20 -3.87 -12.90
CA LYS A 118 0.36 -3.24 -14.11
C LYS A 118 -0.70 -3.29 -15.23
N PRO A 119 -0.94 -2.19 -15.96
CA PRO A 119 -1.75 -2.21 -17.17
C PRO A 119 -1.21 -3.25 -18.17
N GLN A 120 -2.09 -3.92 -18.92
CA GLN A 120 -1.66 -4.82 -19.99
C GLN A 120 -1.08 -3.98 -21.14
N GLU A 121 0.17 -4.22 -21.52
CA GLU A 121 0.77 -3.61 -22.70
C GLU A 121 0.15 -4.24 -23.95
N HIS A 122 -0.63 -3.46 -24.71
CA HIS A 122 -1.10 -3.89 -26.02
C HIS A 122 0.09 -3.82 -26.99
N ILE A 123 0.72 -4.96 -27.27
CA ILE A 123 1.70 -5.08 -28.34
C ILE A 123 0.95 -4.83 -29.65
N THR A 124 1.00 -3.60 -30.15
CA THR A 124 0.58 -3.28 -31.50
C THR A 124 1.60 -3.93 -32.44
N LEU A 125 1.33 -5.17 -32.85
CA LEU A 125 2.08 -5.81 -33.93
C LEU A 125 2.01 -4.90 -35.17
N PRO A 126 3.14 -4.60 -35.84
CA PRO A 126 3.10 -3.88 -37.10
C PRO A 126 2.18 -4.65 -38.05
N ARG A 127 1.15 -4.00 -38.60
CA ARG A 127 0.35 -4.58 -39.68
C ARG A 127 1.32 -5.00 -40.79
N PRO A 128 1.27 -6.26 -41.30
CA PRO A 128 2.05 -6.61 -42.46
C PRO A 128 1.65 -5.64 -43.59
N GLN A 129 2.63 -4.86 -44.08
CA GLN A 129 2.46 -4.06 -45.29
C GLN A 129 2.08 -5.05 -46.40
N SER A 130 0.84 -4.99 -46.87
CA SER A 130 0.45 -5.73 -48.07
C SER A 130 1.32 -5.22 -49.21
N GLY A 131 2.21 -6.06 -49.72
CA GLY A 131 3.04 -5.70 -50.87
C GLY A 131 2.16 -5.22 -52.02
N GLU A 132 2.47 -4.05 -52.56
CA GLU A 132 1.95 -3.62 -53.85
C GLU A 132 2.26 -4.70 -54.91
N PRO A 133 1.29 -5.12 -55.73
CA PRO A 133 1.58 -5.97 -56.86
C PRO A 133 2.34 -5.15 -57.92
N ALA A 134 3.59 -5.54 -58.15
CA ALA A 134 4.45 -4.98 -59.19
C ALA A 134 3.74 -4.98 -60.56
N THR A 135 3.56 -3.80 -61.14
CA THR A 135 3.01 -3.59 -62.48
C THR A 135 3.86 -4.32 -63.51
N ARG A 136 3.28 -5.31 -64.17
CA ARG A 136 3.89 -6.11 -65.25
C ARG A 136 4.01 -5.24 -66.52
N PRO A 137 5.18 -5.12 -67.16
CA PRO A 137 5.29 -4.38 -68.42
C PRO A 137 4.68 -5.22 -69.57
N SER A 138 3.86 -4.56 -70.39
CA SER A 138 3.27 -5.11 -71.61
C SER A 138 4.32 -5.30 -72.72
N PRO A 139 4.30 -6.41 -73.48
CA PRO A 139 5.24 -6.61 -74.58
C PRO A 139 4.90 -5.68 -75.76
N GLN A 140 5.89 -4.90 -76.20
CA GLN A 140 5.82 -4.18 -77.47
C GLN A 140 5.81 -5.19 -78.63
N ARG A 141 4.81 -5.05 -79.49
CA ARG A 141 4.64 -5.79 -80.74
C ARG A 141 5.60 -5.20 -81.78
N ALA A 142 6.51 -6.02 -82.29
CA ALA A 142 7.35 -5.66 -83.43
C ALA A 142 6.47 -5.44 -84.68
N GLY A 143 6.75 -4.33 -85.38
CA GLY A 143 6.24 -3.96 -86.69
C GLY A 143 7.23 -2.99 -87.32
#